data_AF-A0A925G5D5-F1
#
_entry.id   AF-A0A925G5D5-F1
#
_cell.length_a   1.000
_cell.length_b   1.000
_cell.length_c   1.000
_cell.angle_alpha   90.00
_cell.angle_beta   90.00
_cell.angle_gamma   90.00
#
_symmetry.space_group_name_H-M   'P 1'
#
loop_
_entity.id
_entity.type
_entity.pdbx_description
1 polymer ?
#
loop_
_entity_poly.entity_id
_entity_poly.type
_entity_poly.pdbx_seq_one_letter_code
_entity_poly.pdbx_strand_id
1 'polypeptide(L)'
;NAGGNGQDILANLHGSILRIDVNTANGYVIPNGNPFVNKPGLDEIYAFGFRNPYRFSFDIGGTNQLYAGDAGQGLYEEVSIVTRGGNFGWNVKEGTKCFSTANNSVELPSCPDVDPNGRKLIDPIIEVNHIANPKGGIATVIVGGNVYRGTTIPDFAGRYIFGIFSSGFTVPNGKIFIAESKSSGLWSYEEIVLKDHPDNLGLFLKGFGQDEKGEVYLTGSTTLGPSGTTGKVYKLAMVE
;
A
#
# COMPACT_ATOMS: atom_id res chain seq x y z
N ASN A 1 -11.91 10.41 15.40
CA ASN A 1 -10.87 9.81 16.27
C ASN A 1 -9.89 10.89 16.68
N ALA A 2 -9.38 10.87 17.92
CA ALA A 2 -8.48 11.92 18.44
C ALA A 2 -7.01 11.75 18.00
N GLY A 3 -6.70 10.68 17.26
CA GLY A 3 -5.35 10.25 16.92
C GLY A 3 -4.96 8.97 17.65
N GLY A 4 -3.83 8.40 17.25
CA GLY A 4 -3.23 7.19 17.82
C GLY A 4 -1.76 7.14 17.42
N ASN A 5 -1.11 5.97 17.54
CA ASN A 5 0.33 5.86 17.27
C ASN A 5 0.74 6.41 15.90
N GLY A 6 -0.04 6.15 14.84
CA GLY A 6 0.22 6.68 13.50
C GLY A 6 0.12 8.21 13.35
N GLN A 7 -0.43 8.92 14.34
CA GLN A 7 -0.48 10.39 14.40
C GLN A 7 0.51 10.98 15.41
N ASP A 8 1.10 10.15 16.29
CA ASP A 8 2.02 10.57 17.33
C ASP A 8 3.47 10.51 16.84
N ILE A 9 3.83 11.52 16.07
CA ILE A 9 5.17 11.70 15.50
C ILE A 9 6.20 12.21 16.52
N LEU A 10 5.80 12.51 17.76
CA LEU A 10 6.70 13.05 18.79
C LEU A 10 7.26 11.95 19.68
N ALA A 11 6.44 10.93 19.98
CA ALA A 11 6.82 9.89 20.92
C ALA A 11 7.26 8.58 20.26
N ASN A 12 6.91 8.32 19.00
CA ASN A 12 7.20 7.03 18.36
C ASN A 12 7.29 7.09 16.81
N LEU A 13 7.80 6.00 16.23
CA LEU A 13 7.97 5.81 14.78
C LEU A 13 6.91 4.89 14.15
N HIS A 14 5.86 4.51 14.89
CA HIS A 14 4.86 3.58 14.36
C HIS A 14 3.99 4.27 13.31
N GLY A 15 3.48 3.49 12.35
CA GLY A 15 2.64 4.04 11.28
C GLY A 15 3.36 5.06 10.41
N SER A 16 4.68 4.93 10.28
CA SER A 16 5.55 5.87 9.57
C SER A 16 6.41 5.18 8.52
N ILE A 17 6.73 5.92 7.46
CA ILE A 17 7.81 5.59 6.53
C ILE A 17 9.01 6.44 6.92
N LEU A 18 10.14 5.79 7.13
CA LEU A 18 11.37 6.42 7.59
C LEU A 18 12.33 6.67 6.42
N ARG A 19 13.13 7.73 6.51
CA ARG A 19 14.21 8.01 5.56
C ARG A 19 15.49 8.32 6.31
N ILE A 20 16.49 7.49 6.07
CA ILE A 20 17.82 7.56 6.69
C ILE A 20 18.90 7.59 5.61
N ASP A 21 20.06 8.13 5.93
CA ASP A 21 21.26 8.04 5.09
C ASP A 21 22.25 7.05 5.70
N VAL A 22 22.49 5.97 4.98
CA VAL A 22 23.36 4.86 5.41
C VAL A 22 24.81 5.02 4.91
N ASN A 23 25.14 6.10 4.19
CA ASN A 23 26.48 6.35 3.64
C ASN A 23 27.43 6.91 4.71
N THR A 24 27.56 6.19 5.82
CA THR A 24 28.40 6.55 6.96
C THR A 24 29.02 5.30 7.58
N ALA A 25 30.17 5.46 8.23
CA ALA A 25 30.86 4.34 8.88
C ALA A 25 30.12 3.80 10.13
N ASN A 26 29.24 4.62 10.74
CA ASN A 26 28.63 4.32 12.03
C ASN A 26 27.08 4.35 11.94
N GLY A 27 26.49 3.33 11.34
CA GLY A 27 25.03 3.18 11.29
C GLY A 27 24.38 4.07 10.24
N TYR A 28 23.64 5.10 10.67
CA TYR A 28 22.96 6.03 9.78
C TYR A 28 23.03 7.47 10.30
N VAL A 29 22.83 8.43 9.41
CA VAL A 29 22.57 9.83 9.75
C VAL A 29 21.22 10.27 9.22
N ILE A 30 20.69 11.35 9.77
CA ILE A 30 19.44 11.94 9.30
C ILE A 30 19.71 12.78 8.05
N PRO A 31 19.03 12.53 6.92
CA PRO A 31 19.10 13.42 5.77
C PRO A 31 18.54 14.80 6.13
N ASN A 32 19.31 15.87 5.89
CA ASN A 32 18.87 17.26 6.12
C ASN A 32 17.54 17.61 5.42
N GLY A 33 17.23 16.89 4.34
CA GLY A 33 15.98 17.04 3.59
C GLY A 33 14.76 16.38 4.24
N ASN A 34 14.86 15.73 5.40
CA ASN A 34 13.69 15.16 6.07
C ASN A 34 12.70 16.25 6.53
N PRO A 35 11.39 15.95 6.61
CA PRO A 35 10.36 16.96 6.86
C PRO A 35 10.39 17.52 8.29
N PHE A 36 10.86 16.74 9.27
CA PHE A 36 10.80 17.09 10.70
C PHE A 36 12.12 17.55 11.31
N VAL A 37 13.21 17.57 10.54
CA VAL A 37 14.50 18.13 10.98
C VAL A 37 14.30 19.57 11.47
N ASN A 38 14.68 19.82 12.73
CA ASN A 38 14.51 21.09 13.44
C ASN A 38 13.04 21.55 13.59
N LYS A 39 12.10 20.61 13.60
CA LYS A 39 10.66 20.86 13.79
C LYS A 39 10.07 19.83 14.76
N PRO A 40 8.85 20.04 15.28
CA PRO A 40 8.18 19.01 16.07
C PRO A 40 7.94 17.74 15.25
N GLY A 41 8.60 16.65 15.63
CA GLY A 41 8.52 15.31 15.04
C GLY A 41 9.86 14.58 15.18
N LEU A 42 9.85 13.25 15.13
CA LEU A 42 11.10 12.48 15.05
C LEU A 42 11.73 12.65 13.66
N ASP A 43 13.04 12.90 13.67
CA ASP A 43 13.81 13.34 12.51
C ASP A 43 13.87 12.29 11.38
N GLU A 44 13.71 11.01 11.71
CA GLU A 44 13.70 9.89 10.77
C GLU A 44 12.42 9.85 9.90
N ILE A 45 11.32 10.43 10.38
CA ILE A 45 10.02 10.30 9.74
C ILE A 45 10.03 11.05 8.40
N TYR A 46 9.78 10.33 7.31
CA TYR A 46 9.57 10.90 5.98
C TYR A 46 8.09 11.15 5.68
N ALA A 47 7.23 10.23 6.11
CA ALA A 47 5.78 10.32 6.03
C ALA A 47 5.16 9.51 7.17
N PHE A 48 3.93 9.82 7.56
CA PHE A 48 3.25 9.21 8.71
C PHE A 48 1.74 9.13 8.48
N GLY A 49 1.00 8.62 9.46
CA GLY A 49 -0.43 8.43 9.33
C GLY A 49 -0.80 7.15 8.59
N PHE A 50 0.04 6.11 8.67
CA PHE A 50 -0.26 4.78 8.17
C PHE A 50 -0.71 3.85 9.31
N ARG A 51 -1.46 2.80 8.98
CA ARG A 51 -1.80 1.73 9.93
C ARG A 51 -0.70 0.69 10.01
N ASN A 52 -0.44 0.04 8.89
CA ASN A 52 0.48 -1.05 8.71
C ASN A 52 0.98 -1.04 7.25
N PRO A 53 1.91 -0.12 6.90
CA PRO A 53 2.47 -0.01 5.56
C PRO A 53 3.35 -1.23 5.27
N TYR A 54 2.74 -2.28 4.71
CA TYR A 54 3.35 -3.61 4.60
C TYR A 54 4.43 -3.65 3.52
N ARG A 55 4.13 -3.09 2.34
CA ARG A 55 5.04 -3.11 1.20
C ARG A 55 4.90 -1.87 0.37
N PHE A 56 6.04 -1.37 -0.07
CA PHE A 56 6.12 -0.22 -0.96
C PHE A 56 7.11 -0.48 -2.10
N SER A 57 6.98 0.30 -3.16
CA SER A 57 7.90 0.30 -4.30
C SER A 57 8.09 1.72 -4.82
N PHE A 58 9.27 1.96 -5.37
CA PHE A 58 9.50 3.14 -6.19
C PHE A 58 9.14 2.80 -7.62
N ASP A 59 8.50 3.74 -8.31
CA ASP A 59 8.49 3.74 -9.76
C ASP A 59 9.92 3.90 -10.26
N ILE A 60 10.52 2.84 -10.82
CA ILE A 60 11.89 2.88 -11.32
C ILE A 60 12.02 3.69 -12.62
N GLY A 61 10.89 4.11 -13.20
CA GLY A 61 10.83 5.09 -14.28
C GLY A 61 10.18 6.40 -13.81
N GLY A 62 9.97 7.33 -14.73
CA GLY A 62 9.27 8.58 -14.44
C GLY A 62 9.95 9.44 -13.37
N THR A 63 9.20 9.84 -12.33
CA THR A 63 9.65 10.77 -11.27
C THR A 63 10.08 10.07 -9.97
N ASN A 64 10.30 8.75 -9.98
CA ASN A 64 10.65 7.96 -8.79
C ASN A 64 9.65 8.13 -7.63
N GLN A 65 8.35 8.11 -7.97
CA GLN A 65 7.29 8.17 -6.96
C GLN A 65 7.29 6.90 -6.10
N LEU A 66 7.06 7.08 -4.80
CA LEU A 66 6.96 5.99 -3.83
C LEU A 66 5.48 5.60 -3.67
N TYR A 67 5.15 4.34 -3.95
CA TYR A 67 3.82 3.77 -3.76
C TYR A 67 3.85 2.84 -2.55
N ALA A 68 2.93 2.99 -1.61
CA ALA A 68 2.85 2.14 -0.42
C ALA A 68 1.46 1.53 -0.28
N GLY A 69 1.40 0.21 -0.17
CA GLY A 69 0.20 -0.48 0.29
C GLY A 69 0.14 -0.41 1.82
N ASP A 70 -1.03 -0.01 2.34
CA ASP A 70 -1.28 0.09 3.78
C ASP A 70 -2.46 -0.83 4.14
N ALA A 71 -2.21 -1.76 5.07
CA ALA A 71 -3.19 -2.77 5.44
C ALA A 71 -4.21 -2.19 6.42
N GLY A 72 -5.49 -2.27 6.05
CA GLY A 72 -6.63 -1.75 6.78
C GLY A 72 -6.94 -2.49 8.08
N GLN A 73 -7.81 -1.89 8.89
CA GLN A 73 -8.31 -2.50 10.11
C GLN A 73 -9.54 -3.37 9.87
N GLY A 74 -10.44 -2.97 8.99
CA GLY A 74 -11.68 -3.70 8.76
C GLY A 74 -12.57 -3.19 7.64
N LEU A 75 -12.50 -1.91 7.27
CA LEU A 75 -13.36 -1.36 6.22
C LEU A 75 -12.67 -1.34 4.86
N TYR A 76 -11.41 -0.92 4.79
CA TYR A 76 -10.75 -0.65 3.52
C TYR A 76 -9.28 -1.02 3.53
N GLU A 77 -8.83 -1.61 2.44
CA GLU A 77 -7.43 -1.78 2.09
C GLU A 77 -7.03 -0.68 1.11
N GLU A 78 -5.79 -0.16 1.22
CA GLU A 78 -5.42 1.03 0.46
C GLU A 78 -4.00 1.02 -0.14
N VAL A 79 -3.82 1.84 -1.17
CA VAL A 79 -2.50 2.21 -1.71
C VAL A 79 -2.41 3.72 -1.84
N SER A 80 -1.29 4.28 -1.42
CA SER A 80 -1.00 5.71 -1.43
C SER A 80 0.27 6.04 -2.20
N ILE A 81 0.29 7.21 -2.85
CA ILE A 81 1.54 7.83 -3.33
C ILE A 81 2.14 8.63 -2.17
N VAL A 82 3.27 8.16 -1.66
CA VAL A 82 3.92 8.72 -0.48
C VAL A 82 4.63 10.01 -0.85
N THR A 83 4.32 11.06 -0.10
CA THR A 83 4.91 12.39 -0.27
C THR A 83 5.61 12.81 1.02
N ARG A 84 6.67 13.62 0.86
CA ARG A 84 7.46 14.13 1.98
C ARG A 84 6.59 14.91 2.96
N GLY A 85 6.59 14.50 4.22
CA GLY A 85 5.81 15.09 5.31
C GLY A 85 4.31 14.77 5.24
N GLY A 86 3.89 13.90 4.33
CA GLY A 86 2.49 13.54 4.16
C GLY A 86 1.91 12.84 5.39
N ASN A 87 0.68 13.20 5.75
CA ASN A 87 -0.14 12.55 6.76
C ASN A 87 -1.23 11.73 6.06
N PHE A 88 -1.13 10.40 6.10
CA PHE A 88 -2.07 9.49 5.44
C PHE A 88 -3.30 9.14 6.30
N GLY A 89 -3.47 9.85 7.42
CA GLY A 89 -4.75 9.94 8.11
C GLY A 89 -5.06 8.84 9.10
N TRP A 90 -4.32 7.73 9.17
CA TRP A 90 -4.56 6.70 10.18
C TRP A 90 -4.26 7.22 11.60
N ASN A 91 -5.14 7.04 12.60
CA ASN A 91 -6.40 6.29 12.61
C ASN A 91 -7.64 7.16 12.54
N VAL A 92 -7.55 8.39 12.04
CA VAL A 92 -8.71 9.26 11.74
C VAL A 92 -9.48 8.71 10.54
N LYS A 93 -8.74 8.27 9.51
CA LYS A 93 -9.27 7.70 8.26
C LYS A 93 -8.87 6.25 8.08
N GLU A 94 -9.69 5.53 7.34
CA GLU A 94 -9.41 4.24 6.72
C GLU A 94 -9.96 4.33 5.29
N GLY A 95 -9.09 4.26 4.28
CA GLY A 95 -9.43 4.71 2.95
C GLY A 95 -9.72 6.21 2.90
N THR A 96 -10.70 6.57 2.10
CA THR A 96 -11.23 7.93 1.94
C THR A 96 -12.23 8.31 3.05
N LYS A 97 -12.55 7.38 3.96
CA LYS A 97 -13.61 7.53 4.97
C LYS A 97 -13.03 7.62 6.38
N CYS A 98 -13.77 8.29 7.24
CA CYS A 98 -13.51 8.25 8.67
C CYS A 98 -14.32 7.12 9.26
N PHE A 99 -13.81 6.49 10.31
CA PHE A 99 -14.45 5.35 10.95
C PHE A 99 -14.47 5.50 12.47
N SER A 100 -15.31 4.74 13.14
CA SER A 100 -15.36 4.72 14.60
C SER A 100 -14.28 3.79 15.16
N THR A 101 -13.33 4.30 15.96
CA THR A 101 -12.40 3.41 16.67
C THR A 101 -13.06 2.58 17.76
N ALA A 102 -14.26 2.96 18.22
CA ALA A 102 -15.05 2.16 19.15
C ALA A 102 -15.82 1.03 18.44
N ASN A 103 -16.09 1.18 17.13
CA ASN A 103 -16.69 0.15 16.29
C ASN A 103 -16.14 0.26 14.87
N ASN A 104 -15.13 -0.56 14.56
CA ASN A 104 -14.37 -0.51 13.32
C ASN A 104 -15.15 -0.97 12.07
N SER A 105 -16.42 -1.32 12.21
CA SER A 105 -17.33 -1.60 11.09
C SER A 105 -18.20 -0.41 10.72
N VAL A 106 -18.02 0.75 11.36
CA VAL A 106 -18.88 1.92 11.16
C VAL A 106 -18.09 3.08 10.54
N GLU A 107 -18.48 3.46 9.33
CA GLU A 107 -18.10 4.72 8.71
C GLU A 107 -18.80 5.90 9.42
N LEU A 108 -18.06 7.00 9.59
CA LEU A 108 -18.57 8.26 10.11
C LEU A 108 -18.99 9.17 8.96
N PRO A 109 -19.99 10.06 9.18
CA PRO A 109 -20.60 10.86 8.11
C PRO A 109 -19.67 11.94 7.53
N SER A 110 -18.61 12.31 8.24
CA SER A 110 -17.68 13.35 7.81
C SER A 110 -16.25 13.07 8.26
N CYS A 111 -15.31 13.68 7.55
CA CYS A 111 -13.90 13.70 7.88
C CYS A 111 -13.39 15.13 8.02
N PRO A 112 -12.44 15.37 8.94
CA PRO A 112 -11.64 16.59 8.88
C PRO A 112 -10.68 16.54 7.69
N ASP A 113 -10.40 17.69 7.08
CA ASP A 113 -9.40 17.81 6.02
C ASP A 113 -7.97 17.91 6.57
N VAL A 114 -7.83 18.31 7.84
CA VAL A 114 -6.55 18.52 8.52
C VAL A 114 -6.54 17.88 9.91
N ASP A 115 -5.35 17.51 10.39
CA ASP A 115 -5.12 17.12 11.77
C ASP A 115 -5.18 18.34 12.73
N PRO A 116 -5.14 18.14 14.07
CA PRO A 116 -5.15 19.24 15.04
C PRO A 116 -3.97 20.22 14.93
N ASN A 117 -2.90 19.86 14.21
CA ASN A 117 -1.74 20.72 13.95
C ASN A 117 -1.83 21.40 12.56
N GLY A 118 -2.97 21.30 11.87
CA GLY A 118 -3.21 21.92 10.58
C GLY A 118 -2.58 21.18 9.39
N ARG A 119 -2.11 19.93 9.56
CA ARG A 119 -1.52 19.14 8.48
C ARG A 119 -2.61 18.43 7.71
N LYS A 120 -2.62 18.55 6.38
CA LYS A 120 -3.62 17.92 5.51
C LYS A 120 -3.61 16.40 5.65
N LEU A 121 -4.80 15.80 5.79
CA LEU A 121 -4.99 14.36 5.66
C LEU A 121 -5.06 14.00 4.17
N ILE A 122 -4.21 13.06 3.75
CA ILE A 122 -4.04 12.67 2.35
C ILE A 122 -4.80 11.37 2.10
N ASP A 123 -5.68 11.40 1.12
CA ASP A 123 -6.41 10.22 0.65
C ASP A 123 -5.51 9.26 -0.14
N PRO A 124 -5.81 7.95 -0.09
CA PRO A 124 -5.15 6.99 -0.97
C PRO A 124 -5.57 7.18 -2.43
N ILE A 125 -4.77 6.60 -3.32
CA ILE A 125 -5.10 6.52 -4.76
C ILE A 125 -5.92 5.27 -5.10
N ILE A 126 -5.84 4.23 -4.28
CA ILE A 126 -6.61 2.99 -4.43
C ILE A 126 -7.22 2.65 -3.09
N GLU A 127 -8.50 2.27 -3.11
CA GLU A 127 -9.26 1.79 -1.97
C GLU A 127 -10.03 0.55 -2.42
N VAL A 128 -9.94 -0.53 -1.65
CA VAL A 128 -10.70 -1.77 -1.89
C VAL A 128 -11.43 -2.14 -0.61
N ASN A 129 -12.72 -2.46 -0.71
CA ASN A 129 -13.47 -2.93 0.46
C ASN A 129 -12.82 -4.20 1.03
N HIS A 130 -12.49 -4.12 2.32
CA HIS A 130 -12.02 -5.25 3.08
C HIS A 130 -13.17 -6.26 3.27
N ILE A 131 -12.89 -7.56 3.39
CA ILE A 131 -13.93 -8.61 3.52
C ILE A 131 -14.81 -8.47 4.77
N ALA A 132 -14.33 -7.76 5.80
CA ALA A 132 -15.09 -7.44 7.00
C ALA A 132 -15.93 -6.16 6.88
N ASN A 133 -15.87 -5.46 5.75
CA ASN A 133 -16.70 -4.28 5.50
C ASN A 133 -18.18 -4.72 5.43
N PRO A 134 -19.10 -4.11 6.19
CA PRO A 134 -20.53 -4.45 6.16
C PRO A 134 -21.19 -4.29 4.79
N LYS A 135 -20.59 -3.49 3.90
CA LYS A 135 -21.04 -3.32 2.51
C LYS A 135 -20.57 -4.44 1.58
N GLY A 136 -19.86 -5.43 2.12
CA GLY A 136 -19.19 -6.49 1.37
C GLY A 136 -17.85 -6.01 0.80
N GLY A 137 -16.92 -6.93 0.66
CA GLY A 137 -15.58 -6.66 0.15
C GLY A 137 -14.89 -7.94 -0.32
N ILE A 138 -13.76 -7.77 -0.98
CA ILE A 138 -13.02 -8.87 -1.61
C ILE A 138 -11.58 -8.97 -1.12
N ALA A 139 -11.08 -8.01 -0.35
CA ALA A 139 -9.68 -7.97 0.08
C ALA A 139 -9.55 -8.38 1.53
N THR A 140 -8.69 -9.35 1.84
CA THR A 140 -8.20 -9.53 3.20
C THR A 140 -7.10 -8.54 3.53
N VAL A 141 -6.14 -8.37 2.61
CA VAL A 141 -5.04 -7.42 2.72
C VAL A 141 -4.60 -7.00 1.32
N ILE A 142 -4.35 -5.72 1.05
CA ILE A 142 -3.55 -5.31 -0.12
C ILE A 142 -2.07 -5.56 0.18
N VAL A 143 -1.42 -6.34 -0.69
CA VAL A 143 -0.01 -6.72 -0.56
C VAL A 143 0.94 -5.61 -1.04
N GLY A 144 0.43 -4.61 -1.76
CA GLY A 144 1.21 -3.61 -2.47
C GLY A 144 1.37 -3.97 -3.95
N GLY A 145 2.37 -3.39 -4.62
CA GLY A 145 2.47 -3.46 -6.07
C GLY A 145 3.72 -2.77 -6.65
N ASN A 146 3.76 -2.65 -7.98
CA ASN A 146 4.81 -2.00 -8.75
C ASN A 146 4.22 -1.27 -9.98
N VAL A 147 4.82 -0.14 -10.35
CA VAL A 147 4.57 0.46 -11.68
C VAL A 147 5.26 -0.40 -12.73
N TYR A 148 4.53 -0.87 -13.74
CA TYR A 148 5.09 -1.71 -14.79
C TYR A 148 5.94 -0.87 -15.75
N ARG A 149 7.23 -1.21 -15.84
CA ARG A 149 8.22 -0.50 -16.70
C ARG A 149 8.91 -1.44 -17.70
N GLY A 150 8.46 -2.69 -17.75
CA GLY A 150 8.91 -3.69 -18.71
C GLY A 150 8.37 -3.44 -20.11
N THR A 151 8.81 -4.28 -21.04
CA THR A 151 8.41 -4.20 -22.46
C THR A 151 7.67 -5.43 -22.94
N THR A 152 7.61 -6.49 -22.12
CA THR A 152 6.93 -7.74 -22.47
C THR A 152 5.40 -7.57 -22.60
N ILE A 153 4.81 -6.64 -21.84
CA ILE A 153 3.38 -6.32 -21.85
C ILE A 153 3.20 -4.82 -22.15
N PRO A 154 3.26 -4.38 -23.42
CA PRO A 154 3.23 -2.96 -23.77
C PRO A 154 2.04 -2.19 -23.20
N ASP A 155 0.86 -2.80 -23.14
CA ASP A 155 -0.38 -2.18 -22.64
C ASP A 155 -0.35 -1.88 -21.13
N PHE A 156 0.63 -2.41 -20.41
CA PHE A 156 0.80 -2.17 -18.97
C PHE A 156 1.79 -1.03 -18.70
N ALA A 157 2.46 -0.49 -19.71
CA ALA A 157 3.52 0.51 -19.54
C ALA A 157 3.06 1.73 -18.73
N GLY A 158 3.73 1.97 -17.59
CA GLY A 158 3.46 3.10 -16.70
C GLY A 158 2.23 2.95 -15.81
N ARG A 159 1.48 1.85 -15.90
CA ARG A 159 0.33 1.56 -15.03
C ARG A 159 0.81 0.88 -13.76
N TYR A 160 0.09 1.10 -12.66
CA TYR A 160 0.40 0.49 -11.37
C TYR A 160 -0.32 -0.85 -11.22
N ILE A 161 0.44 -1.92 -11.05
CA ILE A 161 -0.08 -3.26 -10.78
C ILE A 161 -0.03 -3.49 -9.28
N PHE A 162 -1.15 -3.91 -8.68
CA PHE A 162 -1.23 -4.27 -7.27
C PHE A 162 -2.01 -5.55 -7.07
N GLY A 163 -2.05 -6.06 -5.84
CA GLY A 163 -2.82 -7.27 -5.57
C GLY A 163 -3.21 -7.42 -4.12
N ILE A 164 -4.14 -8.33 -3.90
CA ILE A 164 -4.64 -8.72 -2.59
C ILE A 164 -4.09 -10.09 -2.20
N PHE A 165 -3.83 -10.27 -0.92
CA PHE A 165 -3.35 -11.52 -0.35
C PHE A 165 -4.28 -12.69 -0.69
N SER A 166 -5.58 -12.47 -0.48
CA SER A 166 -6.67 -13.39 -0.79
C SER A 166 -8.03 -12.67 -0.68
N SER A 167 -9.09 -13.34 -1.15
CA SER A 167 -10.48 -12.93 -0.89
C SER A 167 -11.13 -13.67 0.28
N GLY A 168 -10.33 -14.37 1.09
CA GLY A 168 -10.76 -15.02 2.32
C GLY A 168 -9.57 -15.48 3.15
N PHE A 169 -9.71 -15.56 4.47
CA PHE A 169 -8.59 -15.82 5.38
C PHE A 169 -7.90 -17.18 5.19
N THR A 170 -8.56 -18.17 4.59
CA THR A 170 -8.08 -19.55 4.52
C THR A 170 -8.01 -20.12 3.10
N VAL A 171 -8.38 -19.33 2.08
CA VAL A 171 -8.42 -19.79 0.69
C VAL A 171 -7.31 -19.11 -0.11
N PRO A 172 -6.44 -19.86 -0.81
CA PRO A 172 -5.39 -19.29 -1.66
C PRO A 172 -5.99 -18.76 -2.97
N ASN A 173 -6.74 -17.65 -2.90
CA ASN A 173 -7.40 -17.03 -4.04
C ASN A 173 -7.02 -15.55 -4.19
N GLY A 174 -5.73 -15.24 -4.02
CA GLY A 174 -5.18 -13.91 -4.28
C GLY A 174 -5.55 -13.40 -5.68
N LYS A 175 -5.74 -12.09 -5.80
CA LYS A 175 -6.09 -11.44 -7.06
C LYS A 175 -5.10 -10.32 -7.35
N ILE A 176 -4.88 -10.07 -8.63
CA ILE A 176 -4.02 -8.99 -9.11
C ILE A 176 -4.84 -8.04 -9.98
N PHE A 177 -4.51 -6.77 -9.92
CA PHE A 177 -5.24 -5.69 -10.54
C PHE A 177 -4.27 -4.75 -11.23
N ILE A 178 -4.75 -4.05 -12.25
CA ILE A 178 -4.03 -2.98 -12.90
C ILE A 178 -4.82 -1.68 -12.80
N ALA A 179 -4.15 -0.62 -12.34
CA ALA A 179 -4.76 0.67 -12.08
C ALA A 179 -4.49 1.66 -13.22
N GLU A 180 -5.49 2.49 -13.48
CA GLU A 180 -5.44 3.62 -14.39
C GLU A 180 -5.38 4.93 -13.60
N SER A 181 -4.31 5.70 -13.83
CA SER A 181 -4.09 6.93 -13.10
C SER A 181 -5.13 7.99 -13.42
N LYS A 182 -5.55 8.73 -12.39
CA LYS A 182 -6.38 9.92 -12.53
C LYS A 182 -5.67 11.14 -11.96
N SER A 183 -6.05 12.34 -12.44
CA SER A 183 -5.50 13.61 -11.97
C SER A 183 -5.80 13.92 -10.50
N SER A 184 -6.85 13.31 -9.95
CA SER A 184 -7.27 13.50 -8.56
C SER A 184 -8.17 12.35 -8.08
N GLY A 185 -8.14 12.08 -6.78
CA GLY A 185 -8.99 11.09 -6.13
C GLY A 185 -8.62 9.65 -6.49
N LEU A 186 -9.55 8.73 -6.24
CA LEU A 186 -9.36 7.30 -6.45
C LEU A 186 -9.20 6.96 -7.94
N TRP A 187 -8.09 6.28 -8.22
CA TRP A 187 -7.82 5.67 -9.51
C TRP A 187 -8.83 4.56 -9.80
N SER A 188 -9.11 4.33 -11.07
CA SER A 188 -9.87 3.15 -11.49
C SER A 188 -8.91 1.98 -11.61
N TYR A 189 -9.41 0.76 -11.44
CA TYR A 189 -8.62 -0.44 -11.64
C TYR A 189 -9.53 -1.57 -12.11
N GLU A 190 -8.92 -2.56 -12.74
CA GLU A 190 -9.57 -3.77 -13.20
C GLU A 190 -8.74 -5.00 -12.78
N GLU A 191 -9.40 -6.14 -12.61
CA GLU A 191 -8.70 -7.40 -12.34
C GLU A 191 -7.96 -7.87 -13.59
N ILE A 192 -6.69 -8.27 -13.44
CA ILE A 192 -5.96 -8.90 -14.53
C ILE A 192 -6.42 -10.35 -14.63
N VAL A 193 -7.00 -10.73 -15.77
CA VAL A 193 -7.41 -12.10 -16.05
C VAL A 193 -6.21 -12.91 -16.53
N LEU A 194 -5.84 -13.94 -15.76
CA LEU A 194 -4.75 -14.85 -16.09
C LEU A 194 -5.29 -16.03 -16.92
N LYS A 195 -4.66 -16.35 -18.06
CA LYS A 195 -5.13 -17.42 -18.97
C LYS A 195 -5.35 -18.76 -18.26
N ASP A 196 -4.38 -19.21 -17.47
CA ASP A 196 -4.44 -20.51 -16.79
C ASP A 196 -5.23 -20.47 -15.48
N HIS A 197 -5.53 -19.26 -14.99
CA HIS A 197 -6.27 -19.05 -13.75
C HIS A 197 -7.22 -17.85 -13.87
N PRO A 198 -8.32 -17.99 -14.63
CA PRO A 198 -9.17 -16.86 -15.01
C PRO A 198 -9.92 -16.23 -13.84
N ASP A 199 -10.09 -16.95 -12.73
CA ASP A 199 -10.88 -16.49 -11.58
C ASP A 199 -10.04 -15.83 -10.46
N ASN A 200 -8.75 -16.18 -10.33
CA ASN A 200 -7.81 -15.72 -9.28
C ASN A 200 -6.43 -16.37 -9.48
N LEU A 201 -5.41 -16.01 -8.69
CA LEU A 201 -4.04 -16.55 -8.78
C LEU A 201 -3.90 -18.04 -8.36
N GLY A 202 -4.89 -18.62 -7.68
CA GLY A 202 -4.79 -19.96 -7.07
C GLY A 202 -3.74 -20.06 -5.96
N LEU A 203 -3.28 -18.91 -5.44
CA LEU A 203 -2.26 -18.76 -4.41
C LEU A 203 -2.65 -17.67 -3.42
N PHE A 204 -2.17 -17.75 -2.19
CA PHE A 204 -1.99 -16.57 -1.36
C PHE A 204 -0.87 -15.73 -1.96
N LEU A 205 -1.19 -14.53 -2.43
CA LEU A 205 -0.18 -13.59 -2.92
C LEU A 205 0.66 -13.09 -1.74
N LYS A 206 1.98 -13.22 -1.81
CA LYS A 206 2.91 -12.84 -0.73
C LYS A 206 3.70 -11.57 -1.04
N GLY A 207 3.85 -11.22 -2.30
CA GLY A 207 4.61 -10.05 -2.71
C GLY A 207 4.75 -9.95 -4.22
N PHE A 208 5.27 -8.81 -4.66
CA PHE A 208 5.69 -8.58 -6.04
C PHE A 208 7.22 -8.53 -6.13
N GLY A 209 7.77 -8.45 -7.32
CA GLY A 209 9.17 -8.16 -7.57
C GLY A 209 9.29 -7.41 -8.89
N GLN A 210 10.37 -6.68 -9.07
CA GLN A 210 10.66 -6.02 -10.34
C GLN A 210 12.14 -6.24 -10.67
N ASP A 211 12.42 -6.72 -11.87
CA ASP A 211 13.80 -6.85 -12.34
C ASP A 211 14.35 -5.52 -12.90
N GLU A 212 15.63 -5.51 -13.24
CA GLU A 212 16.32 -4.34 -13.80
C GLU A 212 15.75 -3.84 -15.14
N LYS A 213 14.98 -4.69 -15.83
CA LYS A 213 14.31 -4.36 -17.09
C LYS A 213 12.89 -3.85 -16.87
N GLY A 214 12.43 -3.78 -15.61
CA GLY A 214 11.11 -3.33 -15.23
C GLY A 214 10.01 -4.37 -15.35
N GLU A 215 10.36 -5.63 -15.65
CA GLU A 215 9.40 -6.73 -15.68
C GLU A 215 8.95 -7.09 -14.27
N VAL A 216 7.66 -7.42 -14.12
CA VAL A 216 7.04 -7.66 -12.82
C VAL A 216 6.89 -9.15 -12.54
N TYR A 217 7.22 -9.52 -11.32
CA TYR A 217 7.13 -10.87 -10.79
C TYR A 217 6.17 -10.90 -9.61
N LEU A 218 5.52 -12.05 -9.41
CA LEU A 218 4.64 -12.33 -8.27
C LEU A 218 5.25 -13.45 -7.45
N THR A 219 5.16 -13.34 -6.13
CA THR A 219 5.48 -14.43 -5.21
C THR A 219 4.21 -14.89 -4.52
N GLY A 220 3.99 -16.20 -4.44
CA GLY A 220 2.77 -16.77 -3.88
C GLY A 220 3.00 -18.14 -3.27
N SER A 221 2.05 -18.59 -2.45
CA SER A 221 2.06 -19.93 -1.85
C SER A 221 0.64 -20.49 -1.75
N THR A 222 0.49 -21.82 -1.83
CA THR A 222 -0.78 -22.47 -1.48
C THR A 222 -0.99 -22.58 0.05
N THR A 223 0.06 -22.33 0.85
CA THR A 223 -0.02 -22.30 2.32
C THR A 223 -0.23 -20.89 2.86
N LEU A 224 -1.05 -20.79 3.91
CA LEU A 224 -1.41 -19.52 4.55
C LEU A 224 -0.21 -18.90 5.29
N GLY A 225 0.40 -19.66 6.20
CA GLY A 225 1.39 -19.19 7.16
C GLY A 225 2.81 -19.63 6.84
N PRO A 226 3.80 -19.19 7.63
CA PRO A 226 5.17 -18.95 7.16
C PRO A 226 6.03 -20.21 6.98
N SER A 227 5.40 -21.39 6.94
CA SER A 227 6.06 -22.68 6.80
C SER A 227 5.54 -23.45 5.60
N GLY A 228 6.25 -24.52 5.26
CA GLY A 228 5.98 -25.37 4.10
C GLY A 228 6.90 -25.05 2.92
N THR A 229 6.61 -25.67 1.77
CA THR A 229 7.50 -25.72 0.60
C THR A 229 6.78 -25.41 -0.71
N THR A 230 5.58 -24.83 -0.66
CA THR A 230 4.75 -24.58 -1.86
C THR A 230 4.90 -23.18 -2.44
N GLY A 231 5.92 -22.44 -2.00
CA GLY A 231 6.25 -21.12 -2.51
C GLY A 231 6.61 -21.16 -4.00
N LYS A 232 6.15 -20.16 -4.75
CA LYS A 232 6.36 -20.01 -6.18
C LYS A 232 6.68 -18.56 -6.54
N VAL A 233 7.43 -18.40 -7.64
CA VAL A 233 7.67 -17.11 -8.30
C VAL A 233 7.12 -17.20 -9.72
N TYR A 234 6.31 -16.24 -10.11
CA TYR A 234 5.74 -16.11 -11.46
C TYR A 234 6.21 -14.81 -12.09
N LYS A 235 6.53 -14.84 -13.38
CA LYS A 235 6.71 -13.63 -14.19
C LYS A 235 5.39 -13.30 -14.88
N LEU A 236 4.94 -12.04 -14.83
CA LEU A 236 3.84 -11.60 -15.68
C LEU A 236 4.34 -11.48 -17.13
N ALA A 237 3.63 -12.09 -18.06
CA ALA A 237 3.95 -12.06 -19.48
C ALA A 237 2.67 -12.14 -20.32
N MET A 238 2.77 -11.70 -21.58
CA MET A 238 1.75 -11.97 -22.57
C MET A 238 1.70 -13.47 -22.88
N VAL A 239 0.51 -13.95 -23.21
CA VAL A 239 0.34 -15.30 -23.71
C VAL A 239 0.46 -15.28 -25.23
N GLU A 240 1.32 -16.15 -25.76
CA GLU A 240 1.37 -16.50 -27.18
C GLU A 240 0.16 -17.32 -27.64
#